data_AF-A0A6C0LGT5-F1
#
_entry.id   AF-A0A6C0LGT5-F1
#
_cell.length_a   1.000
_cell.length_b   1.000
_cell.length_c   1.000
_cell.angle_alpha   90.00
_cell.angle_beta   90.00
_cell.angle_gamma   90.00
#
_symmetry.space_group_name_H-M   'P 1'
#
loop_
_entity.id
_entity.type
_entity.pdbx_description
1 polymer ?
#
loop_
_entity_poly.entity_id
_entity_poly.type
_entity_poly.pdbx_seq_one_letter_code
_entity_poly.pdbx_strand_id
1 'polypeptide(L)'
;MKYIKTNADKKMVYYCKHCSFEKDEESTTAIKISETIYTEDELLYNQHVNNYLRFDPTLRRIRDDTIKCTNCDIPDEKRQIIPIKYHPSHMKYFYVCDNCGFTWRENKK
;
A
#
# COMPACT_ATOMS: atom_id res chain seq x y z
N MET A 1 5.54 14.40 17.76
CA MET A 1 4.21 13.81 17.51
C MET A 1 3.15 14.82 17.92
N LYS A 2 2.16 15.09 17.04
CA LYS A 2 1.06 16.02 17.33
C LYS A 2 -0.12 15.24 17.92
N TYR A 3 -0.82 15.83 18.87
CA TYR A 3 -1.98 15.28 19.55
C TYR A 3 -3.20 16.13 19.23
N ILE A 4 -4.39 15.56 19.42
CA ILE A 4 -5.65 16.20 19.09
C ILE A 4 -6.37 16.56 20.39
N LYS A 5 -6.92 17.77 20.47
CA LYS A 5 -7.83 18.22 21.53
C LYS A 5 -9.00 19.02 20.93
N THR A 6 -10.03 19.23 21.73
CA THR A 6 -11.18 20.07 21.38
C THR A 6 -11.13 21.35 22.20
N ASN A 7 -11.29 22.51 21.56
CA ASN A 7 -11.36 23.82 22.23
C ASN A 7 -12.78 24.12 22.74
N ALA A 8 -12.94 25.20 23.51
CA ALA A 8 -14.22 25.65 24.06
C ALA A 8 -15.29 25.87 22.97
N ASP A 9 -14.89 26.33 21.78
CA ASP A 9 -15.75 26.53 20.60
C ASP A 9 -16.06 25.22 19.85
N LYS A 10 -15.73 24.06 20.42
CA LYS A 10 -15.87 22.72 19.78
C LYS A 10 -15.07 22.56 18.48
N LYS A 11 -14.06 23.41 18.24
CA LYS A 11 -13.12 23.29 17.13
C LYS A 11 -12.01 22.30 17.46
N MET A 12 -11.53 21.60 16.44
CA MET A 12 -10.45 20.63 16.55
C MET A 12 -9.09 21.34 16.49
N VAL A 13 -8.17 20.94 17.37
CA VAL A 13 -6.85 21.57 17.50
C VAL A 13 -5.75 20.53 17.58
N TYR A 14 -4.69 20.73 16.80
CA TYR A 14 -3.46 19.97 16.90
C TYR A 14 -2.48 20.66 17.85
N TYR A 15 -2.01 19.94 18.87
CA TYR A 15 -1.05 20.46 19.84
C TYR A 15 0.14 19.53 20.03
N CYS A 16 1.27 20.07 20.48
CA CYS A 16 2.44 19.29 20.87
C CYS A 16 2.48 19.12 22.40
N LYS A 17 2.80 17.92 22.89
CA LYS A 17 3.02 17.70 24.34
C LYS A 17 4.40 18.16 24.82
N HIS A 18 5.33 18.43 23.90
CA HIS A 18 6.71 18.75 24.24
C HIS A 18 7.03 20.25 24.10
N CYS A 19 6.32 20.99 23.24
CA CYS A 19 6.52 22.42 23.04
C CYS A 19 5.18 23.15 22.96
N SER A 20 5.21 24.48 22.97
CA SER A 20 4.03 25.36 22.91
C SER A 20 3.36 25.45 21.53
N PHE A 21 3.56 24.44 20.68
CA PHE A 21 2.93 24.41 19.35
C PHE A 21 1.45 24.04 19.48
N GLU A 22 0.59 24.92 18.97
CA GLU A 22 -0.85 24.74 18.86
C GLU A 22 -1.32 25.29 17.51
N LYS A 23 -2.14 24.54 16.79
CA LYS A 23 -2.71 24.94 15.51
C LYS A 23 -4.15 24.47 15.40
N ASP A 24 -5.04 25.43 15.16
CA ASP A 24 -6.44 25.17 14.86
C ASP A 24 -6.59 24.53 13.48
N GLU A 25 -7.49 23.58 13.37
CA GLU A 25 -7.85 22.98 12.10
C GLU A 25 -8.97 23.80 11.44
N GLU A 26 -8.69 24.34 10.26
CA GLU A 26 -9.58 25.27 9.53
C GLU A 26 -10.48 24.54 8.53
N SER A 27 -10.23 23.25 8.27
CA SER A 27 -11.02 22.49 7.31
C SER A 27 -12.46 22.29 7.80
N THR A 28 -13.40 22.62 6.92
CA THR A 28 -14.86 22.44 7.12
C THR A 28 -15.34 21.05 6.71
N THR A 29 -14.44 20.20 6.19
CA THR A 29 -14.73 18.85 5.73
C THR A 29 -14.48 17.81 6.82
N ALA A 30 -15.11 16.65 6.69
CA ALA A 30 -14.84 15.54 7.60
C ALA A 30 -13.41 15.03 7.42
N ILE A 31 -12.64 15.04 8.52
CA ILE A 31 -11.24 14.59 8.54
C ILE A 31 -11.18 13.18 9.12
N LYS A 32 -10.50 12.26 8.42
CA LYS A 32 -10.25 10.91 8.92
C LYS A 32 -9.09 10.94 9.92
N ILE A 33 -9.39 10.75 11.21
CA ILE A 33 -8.39 10.77 12.30
C ILE A 33 -7.75 9.39 12.52
N SER A 34 -8.58 8.36 12.45
CA SER A 34 -8.13 6.99 12.60
C SER A 34 -8.92 6.13 11.62
N GLU A 35 -8.23 5.16 11.05
CA GLU A 35 -8.80 4.14 10.19
C GLU A 35 -8.42 2.80 10.80
N THR A 36 -9.42 1.99 11.13
CA THR A 36 -9.17 0.62 11.56
C THR A 36 -9.40 -0.29 10.37
N ILE A 37 -8.31 -0.89 9.86
CA ILE A 37 -8.36 -1.83 8.74
C ILE A 37 -8.50 -3.23 9.34
N TYR A 38 -9.69 -3.82 9.22
CA TYR A 38 -10.04 -5.10 9.85
C TYR A 38 -9.70 -6.33 8.98
N THR A 39 -9.47 -6.13 7.70
CA THR A 39 -9.18 -7.20 6.75
C THR A 39 -7.70 -7.56 6.84
N GLU A 40 -7.39 -8.67 7.51
CA GLU A 40 -6.02 -9.23 7.62
C GLU A 40 -5.34 -9.28 6.24
N ASP A 41 -6.09 -9.66 5.20
CA ASP A 41 -5.64 -9.67 3.81
C ASP A 41 -5.14 -8.31 3.30
N GLU A 42 -5.84 -7.21 3.58
CA GLU A 42 -5.42 -5.88 3.11
C GLU A 42 -4.25 -5.34 3.91
N LEU A 43 -4.21 -5.63 5.22
CA LEU A 43 -3.06 -5.28 6.05
C LEU A 43 -1.79 -5.99 5.54
N LEU A 44 -1.86 -7.31 5.35
CA LEU A 44 -0.76 -8.11 4.85
C LEU A 44 -0.35 -7.66 3.43
N TYR A 45 -1.31 -7.40 2.56
CA TYR A 45 -1.03 -6.86 1.23
C TYR A 45 -0.27 -5.52 1.31
N ASN A 46 -0.77 -4.56 2.08
CA ASN A 46 -0.16 -3.24 2.20
C ASN A 46 1.22 -3.28 2.86
N GLN A 47 1.48 -4.24 3.75
CA GLN A 47 2.81 -4.45 4.36
C GLN A 47 3.84 -4.97 3.36
N HIS A 48 3.42 -5.77 2.38
CA HIS A 48 4.33 -6.41 1.42
C HIS A 48 4.49 -5.64 0.11
N VAL A 49 3.55 -4.75 -0.25
CA VAL A 49 3.67 -3.90 -1.44
C VAL A 49 4.76 -2.87 -1.26
N ASN A 50 5.70 -2.86 -2.21
CA ASN A 50 6.81 -1.90 -2.23
C ASN A 50 7.20 -1.58 -3.69
N ASN A 51 7.40 -0.30 -3.98
CA ASN A 51 7.79 0.19 -5.31
C ASN A 51 9.18 -0.31 -5.75
N TYR A 52 10.02 -0.74 -4.81
CA TYR A 52 11.39 -1.19 -5.07
C TYR A 52 11.53 -2.69 -5.31
N LEU A 53 10.45 -3.47 -5.23
CA LEU A 53 10.49 -4.94 -5.42
C LEU A 53 11.05 -5.34 -6.79
N ARG A 54 10.85 -4.50 -7.82
CA ARG A 54 11.43 -4.69 -9.15
C ARG A 54 12.96 -4.77 -9.14
N PHE A 55 13.60 -3.96 -8.30
CA PHE A 55 15.05 -3.80 -8.31
C PHE A 55 15.78 -4.83 -7.45
N ASP A 56 15.04 -5.67 -6.73
CA ASP A 56 15.63 -6.71 -5.90
C ASP A 56 16.07 -7.90 -6.77
N PRO A 57 17.37 -8.21 -6.85
CA PRO A 57 17.87 -9.34 -7.62
C PRO A 57 17.56 -10.69 -6.96
N THR A 58 17.28 -10.73 -5.66
CA THR A 58 17.04 -11.96 -4.89
C THR A 58 15.63 -12.52 -5.10
N LEU A 59 14.69 -11.67 -5.53
CA LEU A 59 13.32 -12.09 -5.80
C LEU A 59 13.24 -12.92 -7.08
N ARG A 60 12.45 -14.00 -7.01
CA ARG A 60 12.25 -14.92 -8.13
C ARG A 60 11.52 -14.21 -9.27
N ARG A 61 12.06 -14.30 -10.48
CA ARG A 61 11.40 -13.85 -11.71
C ARG A 61 10.83 -15.05 -12.45
N ILE A 62 9.54 -15.03 -12.75
CA ILE A 62 8.84 -16.07 -13.49
C ILE A 62 8.44 -15.57 -14.88
N ARG A 63 8.35 -16.51 -15.82
CA ARG A 63 7.81 -16.32 -17.16
C ARG A 63 6.68 -17.32 -17.36
N ASP A 64 5.48 -16.96 -16.93
CA ASP A 64 4.29 -17.80 -17.05
C ASP A 64 3.36 -17.21 -18.11
N ASP A 65 2.87 -18.02 -19.05
CA ASP A 65 1.99 -17.56 -20.14
C ASP A 65 0.60 -17.18 -19.64
N THR A 66 0.21 -17.70 -18.48
CA THR A 66 -1.08 -17.39 -17.85
C THR A 66 -1.09 -16.04 -17.17
N ILE A 67 0.06 -15.56 -16.70
CA ILE A 67 0.19 -14.31 -15.95
C ILE A 67 0.79 -13.26 -16.88
N LYS A 68 -0.05 -12.35 -17.38
CA LYS A 68 0.36 -11.24 -18.24
C LYS A 68 0.12 -9.90 -17.56
N CYS A 69 1.04 -8.96 -17.76
CA CYS A 69 0.86 -7.60 -17.29
C CYS A 69 -0.17 -6.89 -18.17
N THR A 70 -1.22 -6.34 -17.58
CA THR A 70 -2.27 -5.61 -18.31
C THR A 70 -1.85 -4.19 -18.70
N ASN A 71 -0.86 -3.62 -18.01
CA ASN A 71 -0.48 -2.22 -18.17
C ASN A 71 0.60 -1.96 -19.24
N CYS A 72 1.28 -3.01 -19.73
CA CYS A 72 2.31 -2.83 -20.75
C CYS A 72 2.41 -4.07 -21.64
N ASP A 73 2.53 -3.84 -22.93
CA ASP A 73 2.76 -4.89 -23.92
C ASP A 73 4.26 -5.19 -23.97
N ILE A 74 4.65 -6.37 -23.50
CA ILE A 74 6.05 -6.82 -23.44
C ILE A 74 6.18 -8.05 -24.33
N PRO A 75 7.20 -8.10 -25.22
CA PRO A 75 7.50 -9.33 -25.95
C PRO A 75 7.72 -10.50 -24.99
N ASP A 76 7.19 -11.69 -25.33
CA ASP A 76 7.22 -12.86 -24.44
C ASP A 76 8.65 -13.24 -23.98
N GLU A 77 9.66 -13.01 -24.81
CA GLU A 77 11.07 -13.27 -24.48
C GLU A 77 11.62 -12.41 -23.34
N LYS A 78 11.09 -11.18 -23.19
CA LYS A 78 11.51 -10.20 -22.17
C LYS A 78 10.54 -10.11 -21.00
N ARG A 79 9.42 -10.85 -21.05
CA ARG A 79 8.44 -10.87 -19.96
C ARG A 79 9.10 -11.42 -18.71
N GLN A 80 9.08 -10.64 -17.64
CA GLN A 80 9.51 -11.08 -16.30
C GLN A 80 8.53 -10.52 -15.29
N ILE A 81 8.01 -11.42 -14.46
CA ILE A 81 7.04 -11.10 -13.42
C ILE A 81 7.56 -11.63 -12.09
N ILE A 82 7.41 -10.83 -11.04
CA ILE A 82 7.86 -11.17 -9.70
C ILE A 82 6.62 -11.48 -8.86
N PRO A 83 6.39 -12.74 -8.47
CA PRO A 83 5.29 -13.10 -7.58
C PRO A 83 5.73 -12.91 -6.13
N ILE A 84 4.94 -12.14 -5.37
CA ILE A 84 5.18 -11.91 -3.94
C ILE A 84 4.05 -12.52 -3.15
N LYS A 85 4.43 -13.44 -2.26
CA LYS A 85 3.51 -14.07 -1.31
C LYS A 85 3.22 -13.08 -0.19
N TYR A 86 1.98 -12.61 -0.09
CA TYR A 86 1.58 -11.71 0.99
C TYR A 86 0.76 -12.41 2.07
N HIS A 87 0.04 -13.49 1.73
CA HIS A 87 -0.71 -14.26 2.70
C HIS A 87 -0.13 -15.66 2.90
N PRO A 88 0.51 -15.95 4.06
CA PRO A 88 1.14 -17.24 4.30
C PRO A 88 0.18 -18.42 4.31
N SER A 89 -0.95 -18.29 5.03
CA SER A 89 -1.91 -19.37 5.25
C SER A 89 -2.76 -19.70 4.01
N HIS A 90 -3.26 -18.68 3.31
CA HIS A 90 -4.10 -18.85 2.12
C HIS A 90 -3.31 -18.85 0.80
N MET A 91 -1.97 -18.85 0.86
CA MET A 91 -1.09 -18.88 -0.32
C MET A 91 -1.46 -17.81 -1.37
N LYS A 92 -1.79 -16.59 -0.91
CA LYS A 92 -2.16 -15.50 -1.83
C LYS A 92 -0.92 -14.73 -2.28
N TYR A 93 -0.92 -14.39 -3.56
CA TYR A 93 0.18 -13.69 -4.23
C TYR A 93 -0.32 -12.42 -4.90
N PHE A 94 0.54 -11.41 -4.94
CA PHE A 94 0.45 -10.34 -5.91
C PHE A 94 1.64 -10.41 -6.85
N TYR A 95 1.49 -9.81 -8.02
CA TYR A 95 2.45 -9.86 -9.11
C TYR A 95 2.98 -8.46 -9.37
N VAL A 96 4.28 -8.36 -9.63
CA VAL A 96 4.97 -7.13 -10.00
C VAL A 96 5.58 -7.32 -11.38
N CYS A 97 5.28 -6.40 -12.30
CA CYS A 97 5.90 -6.39 -13.61
C CYS A 97 7.32 -5.81 -13.53
N ASP A 98 8.32 -6.57 -13.98
CA ASP A 98 9.71 -6.12 -13.99
C ASP A 98 9.97 -5.01 -15.01
N ASN A 99 9.08 -4.78 -15.99
CA ASN A 99 9.29 -3.75 -17.02
C ASN A 99 8.68 -2.39 -16.65
N CYS A 100 7.43 -2.37 -16.17
CA CYS A 100 6.70 -1.13 -15.86
C CYS A 100 6.54 -0.89 -14.35
N GLY A 101 6.85 -1.86 -13.50
CA GLY A 101 6.67 -1.76 -12.04
C GLY A 101 5.22 -1.85 -11.57
N PHE A 102 4.28 -2.12 -12.48
CA PHE A 102 2.87 -2.27 -12.12
C PHE A 102 2.67 -3.47 -11.19
N THR A 103 1.90 -3.26 -10.12
CA THR A 103 1.58 -4.30 -9.14
C THR A 103 0.09 -4.63 -9.21
N TRP A 104 -0.25 -5.91 -9.26
CA TRP A 104 -1.65 -6.35 -9.27
C TRP A 104 -1.82 -7.67 -8.54
N ARG A 105 -3.04 -7.97 -8.09
CA ARG A 105 -3.43 -9.25 -7.53
C ARG A 105 -4.63 -9.78 -8.29
N GLU A 106 -4.67 -11.08 -8.54
CA GLU A 106 -5.90 -11.71 -9.02
C GLU A 106 -6.87 -11.83 -7.86
N ASN A 107 -7.93 -11.03 -7.86
CA ASN A 107 -9.07 -11.29 -6.98
C ASN A 107 -9.82 -12.50 -7.58
N LYS A 108 -9.37 -13.72 -7.26
CA LYS A 108 -10.22 -14.90 -7.48
C LYS A 108 -11.39 -14.77 -6.50
N LYS A 109 -12.58 -14.48 -7.05
CA LYS A 109 -13.85 -14.60 -6.33
C LYS A 109 -14.06 -16.04 -5.87
#